data_AF-A0A8S2UDA6-F1
#
_entry.id   AF-A0A8S2UDA6-F1
#
_cell.length_a   1.000
_cell.length_b   1.000
_cell.length_c   1.000
_cell.angle_alpha   90.00
_cell.angle_beta   90.00
_cell.angle_gamma   90.00
#
_symmetry.space_group_name_H-M   'P 1'
#
loop_
_entity.id
_entity.type
_entity.pdbx_description
1 polymer ?
#
loop_
_entity_poly.entity_id
_entity_poly.type
_entity_poly.pdbx_seq_one_letter_code
_entity_poly.pdbx_strand_id
1 'polypeptide(L)' 'MEEEDDVPAKLPPKLVDAMEMVRRLHLLATTEQPQLHCIISQLDSQLTQL' A
#
# COMPACT_ATOMS: atom_id res chain seq x y z
N MET A 1 9.20 -34.98 -6.23
CA MET A 1 8.35 -34.25 -5.27
C MET A 1 8.88 -32.84 -5.29
N GLU A 2 8.16 -31.96 -5.98
CA GLU A 2 8.41 -30.52 -5.90
C GLU A 2 7.91 -30.13 -4.50
N GLU A 3 8.82 -29.79 -3.60
CA GLU A 3 8.44 -29.26 -2.29
C GLU A 3 7.88 -27.86 -2.54
N GLU A 4 6.55 -27.79 -2.59
CA GLU A 4 5.80 -26.55 -2.70
C GLU A 4 6.22 -25.63 -1.56
N ASP A 5 6.85 -24.52 -1.94
CA ASP A 5 7.27 -23.40 -1.11
C ASP A 5 6.07 -22.95 -0.26
N ASP A 6 6.00 -23.43 0.99
CA ASP A 6 5.04 -23.02 2.01
C ASP A 6 5.40 -21.59 2.43
N VAL A 7 5.17 -20.62 1.53
CA VAL A 7 5.21 -19.22 1.86
C VAL A 7 4.01 -19.00 2.76
N PRO A 8 4.20 -18.74 4.07
CA PRO A 8 3.07 -18.52 4.96
C PRO A 8 2.24 -17.40 4.35
N ALA A 9 0.98 -17.71 4.00
CA ALA A 9 0.06 -16.74 3.43
C ALA A 9 0.00 -15.56 4.40
N LYS A 10 0.75 -14.49 4.09
CA LYS A 10 0.82 -13.31 4.96
C LYS A 10 -0.59 -12.77 5.03
N LEU A 11 -1.22 -12.99 6.18
CA LEU A 11 -2.52 -12.43 6.48
C LEU A 11 -2.51 -10.95 6.06
N PRO A 12 -3.56 -10.47 5.38
CA PRO A 12 -3.60 -9.10 4.95
C PRO A 12 -3.36 -8.20 6.17
N PRO A 13 -2.54 -7.15 6.03
CA PRO A 13 -2.28 -6.24 7.13
C PRO A 13 -3.60 -5.71 7.68
N LYS A 14 -3.65 -5.44 8.99
CA LYS A 14 -4.83 -4.78 9.56
C LYS A 14 -5.05 -3.47 8.84
N LEU A 15 -6.30 -3.05 8.69
CA LEU A 15 -6.65 -1.82 7.98
C LEU A 15 -5.84 -0.62 8.46
N VAL A 16 -5.64 -0.50 9.78
CA VAL A 16 -4.84 0.56 10.40
C VAL A 16 -3.39 0.54 9.91
N ASP A 17 -2.76 -0.64 9.89
CA ASP A 17 -1.38 -0.81 9.45
C ASP A 17 -1.25 -0.50 7.95
N ALA A 18 -2.21 -0.97 7.14
CA ALA A 18 -2.27 -0.69 5.71
C ALA A 18 -2.41 0.82 5.44
N MET A 19 -3.27 1.51 6.18
CA MET A 19 -3.44 2.96 6.10
C MET A 19 -2.18 3.71 6.50
N GLU A 20 -1.45 3.24 7.52
CA GLU A 20 -0.18 3.84 7.92
C GLU A 20 0.89 3.66 6.83
N MET A 21 0.97 2.48 6.21
CA MET A 21 1.86 2.23 5.08
C MET A 21 1.57 3.17 3.92
N VAL A 22 0.30 3.35 3.56
CA VAL A 22 -0.12 4.28 2.49
C VAL A 22 0.32 5.71 2.81
N ARG A 23 0.13 6.19 4.05
CA ARG A 23 0.58 7.53 4.47
C ARG A 23 2.09 7.72 4.35
N ARG A 24 2.88 6.72 4.76
CA ARG A 24 4.35 6.75 4.65
C ARG A 24 4.79 6.82 3.18
N LEU A 25 4.12 6.06 2.32
CA LEU A 25 4.35 6.05 0.87
C LEU A 25 4.01 7.41 0.25
N HIS A 26 2.93 8.03 0.69
CA HIS A 26 2.49 9.36 0.26
C HIS A 26 3.56 10.43 0.55
N LEU A 27 4.09 10.42 1.78
CA LEU A 27 5.16 11.33 2.20
C LEU A 27 6.42 11.16 1.35
N LEU A 28 6.88 9.92 1.17
CA LEU A 28 8.07 9.62 0.37
C LEU A 28 7.89 10.05 -1.09
N ALA A 29 6.72 9.73 -1.67
CA ALA A 29 6.42 10.03 -3.05
C ALA A 29 6.30 11.54 -3.31
N THR A 30 5.86 12.33 -2.33
CA THR A 30 5.76 13.79 -2.45
C THR A 30 7.12 14.41 -2.79
N THR A 31 8.21 13.88 -2.22
CA THR A 31 9.55 14.44 -2.38
C THR A 31 10.39 13.72 -3.44
N GLU A 32 10.26 12.40 -3.56
CA GLU A 32 11.15 11.60 -4.41
C GLU A 32 10.52 11.14 -5.73
N GLN A 33 9.20 10.95 -5.76
CA GLN A 33 8.49 10.41 -6.93
C GLN A 33 7.10 11.04 -7.10
N PRO A 34 7.03 12.27 -7.66
CA PRO A 34 5.76 13.01 -7.78
C PRO A 34 4.66 12.26 -8.56
N GLN A 35 5.07 11.42 -9.52
CA GLN A 35 4.16 10.59 -10.31
C GLN A 35 3.46 9.54 -9.44
N LEU A 36 4.22 8.92 -8.52
CA LEU A 36 3.70 7.96 -7.57
C LEU A 36 2.75 8.64 -6.57
N HIS A 37 3.09 9.86 -6.12
CA HIS A 37 2.23 10.64 -5.23
C HIS A 37 0.86 10.91 -5.86
N CYS A 38 0.81 11.25 -7.16
CA CYS A 38 -0.44 11.40 -7.90
C CYS A 38 -1.30 10.13 -7.87
N ILE A 39 -0.69 8.96 -8.13
CA ILE A 39 -1.40 7.68 -8.12
C ILE A 39 -1.95 7.37 -6.72
N ILE A 40 -1.15 7.53 -5.67
CA ILE A 40 -1.59 7.26 -4.31
C ILE A 40 -2.70 8.23 -3.89
N SER A 41 -2.60 9.52 -4.27
CA SER A 41 -3.66 10.52 -4.02
C SER A 41 -4.98 10.16 -4.69
N GLN A 42 -4.94 9.64 -5.92
CA GLN A 42 -6.13 9.18 -6.62
C GLN A 42 -6.77 7.98 -5.91
N LEU A 43 -5.96 7.02 -5.47
CA LEU A 43 -6.44 5.85 -4.73
C LEU A 43 -7.06 6.25 -3.38
N ASP A 44 -6.42 7.16 -2.64
CA ASP A 44 -6.92 7.66 -1.35
C ASP A 44 -8.26 8.43 -1.53
N SER A 45 -8.38 9.22 -2.60
CA SER A 45 -9.63 9.88 -2.97
C SER A 45 -10.74 8.90 -3.33
N GLN A 46 -10.44 7.78 -3.98
CA GLN A 46 -11.45 6.76 -4.31
C GLN A 46 -11.92 6.01 -3.05
N LEU A 47 -11.01 5.76 -2.10
CA LEU A 47 -11.34 5.13 -0.83
C LEU A 47 -12.19 6.02 0.10
N THR A 48 -11.97 7.33 0.07
CA THR A 48 -12.70 8.30 0.91
C THR A 48 -14.03 8.76 0.32
N GLN A 49 -14.34 8.40 -0.94
CA GLN A 49 -15.63 8.65 -1.58
C GLN A 49 -16.66 7.52 -1.36
N LEU A 50 -16.29 6.48 -0.61
CA LEU A 50 -17.15 5.40 -0.11
C LEU A 50 -17.75 5.77 1.26
#